data_AF-A0A8H3H103-F1
#
_entry.id   AF-A0A8H3H103-F1
#
_cell.length_a   1.000
_cell.length_b   1.000
_cell.length_c   1.000
_cell.angle_alpha   90.00
_cell.angle_beta   90.00
_cell.angle_gamma   90.00
#
_symmetry.space_group_name_H-M   'P 1'
#
loop_
_entity.id
_entity.type
_entity.pdbx_description
1 polymer ?
#
loop_
_entity_poly.entity_id
_entity_poly.type
_entity_poly.pdbx_seq_one_letter_code
_entity_poly.pdbx_strand_id
1 'polypeptide(L)'
;MRLPDYKGKFPVGVTTLTKPIRPSRVCGSARFNGRPALKLEEIAYSVYYPTTDDRPHGNRGVNWLPRPLHIATAGWAKFASRSYWLLWPLVYLFARFIKLPAYADAPLRPQIESPTSRETDSSAETLTNSTAKWPLVIFSHGLAGGRFTYSDYCGRLASQGMVVIALEHRDGSGPSVMPTDEETGKPIPKLYFQNDDISQRGSYLSE
;
A
#
# COMPACT_ATOMS: atom_id res chain seq x y z
N MET A 1 13.11 -15.97 5.76
CA MET A 1 13.87 -14.85 5.16
C MET A 1 13.15 -13.56 5.50
N ARG A 2 13.84 -12.47 5.84
CA ARG A 2 13.20 -11.19 6.20
C ARG A 2 13.97 -10.05 5.54
N LEU A 3 13.28 -8.93 5.29
CA LEU A 3 13.96 -7.69 4.93
C LEU A 3 14.74 -7.13 6.14
N PRO A 4 15.78 -6.29 5.90
CA PRO A 4 16.56 -5.66 6.95
C PRO A 4 15.72 -4.80 7.90
N ASP A 5 16.08 -4.76 9.18
CA ASP A 5 15.40 -3.91 10.16
C ASP A 5 15.52 -2.42 9.84
N TYR A 6 14.48 -1.68 10.20
CA TYR A 6 14.49 -0.22 10.11
C TYR A 6 15.41 0.36 11.19
N LYS A 7 16.28 1.30 10.79
CA LYS A 7 17.29 1.90 11.68
C LYS A 7 16.79 3.12 12.48
N GLY A 8 15.48 3.38 12.49
CA GLY A 8 14.90 4.53 13.18
C GLY A 8 14.67 4.30 14.67
N LYS A 9 14.21 5.36 15.35
CA LYS A 9 13.95 5.36 16.80
C LYS A 9 12.73 4.53 17.18
N PHE A 10 11.75 4.41 16.29
CA PHE A 10 10.45 3.81 16.60
C PHE A 10 10.29 2.46 15.91
N PRO A 11 9.77 1.43 16.62
CA PRO A 11 9.27 0.24 15.97
C PRO A 11 8.07 0.61 15.07
N VAL A 12 7.86 -0.18 14.01
CA VAL A 12 6.91 0.15 12.94
C VAL A 12 5.76 -0.85 12.89
N GLY A 13 4.55 -0.34 13.05
CA GLY A 13 3.32 -1.06 12.73
C GLY A 13 2.95 -0.89 11.25
N VAL A 14 2.23 -1.88 10.72
CA VAL A 14 1.58 -1.77 9.40
C VAL A 14 0.17 -2.34 9.46
N THR A 15 -0.79 -1.59 8.94
CA THR A 15 -2.16 -2.06 8.73
C THR A 15 -2.57 -1.81 7.28
N THR A 16 -3.46 -2.64 6.73
CA THR A 16 -3.99 -2.45 5.38
C THR A 16 -5.48 -2.20 5.46
N LEU A 17 -5.91 -1.11 4.85
CA LEU A 17 -7.30 -0.67 4.87
C LEU A 17 -7.83 -0.57 3.44
N THR A 18 -9.10 -0.89 3.29
CA THR A 18 -9.86 -0.69 2.06
C THR A 18 -11.11 0.11 2.37
N LYS A 19 -11.46 1.05 1.48
CA LYS A 19 -12.67 1.86 1.59
C LYS A 19 -13.39 1.88 0.25
N PRO A 20 -14.63 1.38 0.16
CA PRO A 20 -15.42 1.49 -1.06
C PRO A 20 -15.81 2.94 -1.32
N ILE A 21 -15.86 3.33 -2.60
CA ILE A 21 -16.28 4.64 -3.08
C ILE A 21 -17.62 4.49 -3.78
N ARG A 22 -18.66 5.10 -3.20
CA ARG A 22 -20.03 5.05 -3.72
C ARG A 22 -20.60 6.46 -3.89
N PRO A 23 -21.13 6.82 -5.07
CA PRO A 23 -21.10 6.05 -6.31
C PRO A 23 -19.66 5.93 -6.86
N SER A 24 -19.35 4.84 -7.58
CA SER A 24 -18.07 4.72 -8.25
C SER A 24 -17.89 5.78 -9.34
N ARG A 25 -16.65 6.21 -9.55
CA ARG A 25 -16.32 7.28 -10.50
C ARG A 25 -15.50 6.71 -11.66
N VAL A 26 -15.85 7.08 -12.89
CA VAL A 26 -15.06 6.73 -14.08
C VAL A 26 -14.20 7.93 -14.46
N CYS A 27 -12.91 7.69 -14.70
CA CYS A 27 -11.96 8.72 -15.11
C CYS A 27 -11.50 8.48 -16.55
N GLY A 28 -11.77 9.41 -17.46
CA GLY A 28 -11.33 9.30 -18.86
C GLY A 28 -12.16 8.33 -19.70
N SER A 29 -11.68 8.09 -20.93
CA SER A 29 -12.38 7.33 -21.98
C SER A 29 -11.76 5.96 -22.30
N ALA A 30 -10.64 5.63 -21.66
CA ALA A 30 -9.92 4.37 -21.87
C ALA A 30 -10.77 3.18 -21.42
N ARG A 31 -10.69 2.09 -22.19
CA ARG A 31 -11.44 0.85 -21.97
C ARG A 31 -10.52 -0.35 -21.92
N PHE A 32 -10.84 -1.27 -21.01
CA PHE A 32 -10.21 -2.58 -20.87
C PHE A 32 -11.29 -3.63 -20.99
N ASN A 33 -11.18 -4.52 -21.98
CA ASN A 33 -12.21 -5.55 -22.29
C ASN A 33 -13.64 -4.98 -22.37
N GLY A 34 -13.80 -3.83 -23.03
CA GLY A 34 -15.10 -3.15 -23.21
C GLY A 34 -15.64 -2.40 -21.99
N ARG A 35 -15.02 -2.54 -20.81
CA ARG A 35 -15.37 -1.82 -19.57
C ARG A 35 -14.47 -0.58 -19.38
N PRO A 36 -14.89 0.44 -18.62
CA PRO A 36 -14.01 1.56 -18.29
C PRO A 36 -12.72 1.07 -17.60
N ALA A 37 -11.56 1.44 -18.14
CA ALA A 37 -10.27 1.00 -17.60
C ALA A 37 -10.00 1.61 -16.22
N LEU A 38 -10.29 2.90 -16.07
CA LEU A 38 -10.08 3.67 -14.86
C LEU A 38 -11.41 3.89 -14.13
N LYS A 39 -11.86 2.87 -13.42
CA LYS A 39 -13.02 2.94 -12.53
C LYS A 39 -12.53 2.99 -11.07
N LEU A 40 -12.81 4.10 -10.39
CA LEU A 40 -12.55 4.30 -8.97
C LEU A 40 -13.76 3.82 -8.16
N GLU A 41 -13.68 2.58 -7.69
CA GLU A 41 -14.72 1.91 -6.89
C GLU A 41 -14.27 1.59 -5.46
N GLU A 42 -12.96 1.48 -5.23
CA GLU A 42 -12.36 1.16 -3.94
C GLU A 42 -11.00 1.86 -3.83
N ILE A 43 -10.73 2.44 -2.66
CA ILE A 43 -9.40 2.94 -2.30
C ILE A 43 -8.78 1.92 -1.34
N ALA A 44 -7.60 1.41 -1.68
CA ALA A 44 -6.84 0.50 -0.84
C ALA A 44 -5.47 1.12 -0.52
N TYR A 45 -5.02 0.96 0.72
CA TYR A 45 -3.74 1.49 1.16
C TYR A 45 -3.20 0.74 2.38
N SER A 46 -1.89 0.73 2.53
CA SER A 46 -1.22 0.29 3.75
C SER A 46 -0.69 1.50 4.51
N VAL A 47 -0.97 1.57 5.81
CA VAL A 47 -0.46 2.62 6.69
C VAL A 47 0.72 2.07 7.47
N TYR A 48 1.89 2.68 7.32
CA TYR A 48 3.06 2.44 8.14
C TYR A 48 3.13 3.53 9.22
N TYR A 49 3.34 3.14 10.47
CA TYR A 49 3.27 4.11 11.57
C TYR A 49 4.13 3.70 12.78
N PRO A 50 4.56 4.66 13.62
CA PRO A 50 5.24 4.36 14.87
C PRO A 50 4.31 3.57 15.80
N THR A 51 4.77 2.45 16.34
CA THR A 51 3.99 1.63 17.28
C THR A 51 4.60 1.62 18.68
N THR A 52 3.82 1.25 19.70
CA THR A 52 4.33 0.92 21.04
C THR A 52 4.84 -0.51 21.14
N ASP A 53 4.53 -1.37 20.17
CA ASP A 53 4.97 -2.76 20.15
C ASP A 53 6.48 -2.84 19.83
N ASP A 54 7.27 -3.33 20.77
CA ASP A 54 8.72 -3.51 20.68
C ASP A 54 9.13 -4.99 20.75
N ARG A 55 8.16 -5.91 20.67
CA ARG A 55 8.42 -7.35 20.77
C ARG A 55 9.42 -7.78 19.70
N PRO A 56 10.33 -8.72 19.96
CA PRO A 56 11.26 -9.19 18.94
C PRO A 56 10.53 -9.57 17.66
N HIS A 57 11.01 -9.08 16.52
CA HIS A 57 10.50 -9.43 15.19
C HIS A 57 10.77 -10.92 14.89
N GLY A 58 10.01 -11.81 15.51
CA GLY A 58 10.08 -13.26 15.28
C GLY A 58 9.39 -13.66 13.97
N ASN A 59 8.80 -14.86 13.92
CA ASN A 59 8.13 -15.38 12.71
C ASN A 59 6.78 -14.69 12.38
N ARG A 60 6.39 -13.66 13.15
CA ARG A 60 5.10 -12.98 13.10
C ARG A 60 5.08 -11.72 12.22
N GLY A 61 5.99 -11.62 11.25
CA GLY A 61 6.02 -10.50 10.31
C GLY A 61 4.93 -10.56 9.24
N VAL A 62 4.56 -9.39 8.71
CA VAL A 62 3.65 -9.26 7.57
C VAL A 62 4.30 -9.90 6.34
N ASN A 63 3.51 -10.63 5.54
CA ASN A 63 4.02 -11.18 4.28
C ASN A 63 4.38 -10.02 3.34
N TRP A 64 5.60 -9.99 2.84
CA TRP A 64 6.00 -8.96 1.89
C TRP A 64 5.25 -9.11 0.56
N LEU A 65 5.09 -10.36 0.10
CA LEU A 65 4.30 -10.64 -1.09
C LEU A 65 2.80 -10.65 -0.79
N PRO A 66 1.98 -9.92 -1.59
CA PRO A 66 0.54 -9.97 -1.47
C PRO A 66 0.02 -11.39 -1.75
N ARG A 67 -1.09 -11.74 -1.08
CA ARG A 67 -1.76 -13.03 -1.25
C ARG A 67 -3.07 -12.81 -2.02
N PRO A 68 -3.50 -13.76 -2.87
CA PRO A 68 -2.86 -15.05 -3.18
C PRO A 68 -1.59 -14.94 -4.07
N LEU A 69 -0.57 -15.78 -3.81
CA LEU A 69 0.73 -15.70 -4.50
C LEU A 69 0.66 -15.96 -6.00
N HIS A 70 -0.21 -16.88 -6.44
CA HIS A 70 -0.31 -17.21 -7.87
C HIS A 70 -0.85 -16.02 -8.67
N ILE A 71 -1.76 -15.24 -8.09
CA ILE A 71 -2.29 -14.01 -8.71
C ILE A 71 -1.20 -12.93 -8.77
N ALA A 72 -0.47 -12.72 -7.66
CA ALA A 72 0.65 -11.79 -7.63
C ALA A 72 1.73 -12.14 -8.66
N THR A 73 2.07 -13.44 -8.77
CA THR A 73 3.05 -13.94 -9.74
C THR A 73 2.55 -13.79 -11.17
N ALA A 74 1.28 -14.11 -11.45
CA ALA A 74 0.67 -13.91 -12.77
C ALA A 74 0.70 -12.44 -13.18
N GLY A 75 0.46 -11.53 -12.23
CA GLY A 75 0.59 -10.09 -12.42
C GLY A 75 1.97 -9.64 -12.89
N TRP A 76 3.03 -10.07 -12.17
CA TRP A 76 4.41 -9.77 -12.59
C TRP A 76 4.83 -10.49 -13.86
N ALA A 77 4.35 -11.71 -14.10
CA ALA A 77 4.58 -12.43 -15.35
C ALA A 77 4.01 -11.65 -16.54
N LYS A 78 2.78 -11.14 -16.39
CA LYS A 78 2.12 -10.31 -17.38
C LYS A 78 2.88 -9.00 -17.60
N PHE A 79 3.26 -8.29 -16.55
CA PHE A 79 4.08 -7.08 -16.67
C PHE A 79 5.41 -7.32 -17.40
N ALA A 80 6.12 -8.39 -17.06
CA ALA A 80 7.41 -8.73 -17.65
C ALA A 80 7.30 -9.34 -19.06
N SER A 81 6.10 -9.57 -19.57
CA SER A 81 5.84 -10.34 -20.79
C SER A 81 6.56 -11.69 -20.80
N ARG A 82 6.58 -12.37 -19.65
CA ARG A 82 7.19 -13.70 -19.46
C ARG A 82 6.14 -14.72 -19.04
N SER A 83 6.42 -15.99 -19.32
CA SER A 83 5.52 -17.07 -18.91
C SER A 83 5.52 -17.23 -17.39
N TYR A 84 4.30 -17.31 -16.82
CA TYR A 84 4.04 -17.55 -15.40
C TYR A 84 4.83 -18.74 -14.84
N TRP A 85 4.97 -19.80 -15.65
CA TRP A 85 5.66 -21.02 -15.25
C TRP A 85 7.16 -20.85 -14.99
N LEU A 86 7.80 -19.81 -15.55
CA LEU A 86 9.19 -19.49 -15.20
C LEU A 86 9.29 -18.81 -13.84
N LEU A 87 8.36 -17.92 -13.51
CA LEU A 87 8.41 -17.14 -12.27
C LEU A 87 7.85 -17.92 -11.07
N TRP A 88 6.86 -18.79 -11.29
CA TRP A 88 6.14 -19.49 -10.22
C TRP A 88 7.04 -20.34 -9.31
N PRO A 89 7.94 -21.20 -9.82
CA PRO A 89 8.84 -21.96 -8.96
C PRO A 89 9.74 -21.07 -8.11
N LEU A 90 10.27 -19.98 -8.67
CA LEU A 90 11.13 -19.03 -7.96
C LEU A 90 10.36 -18.32 -6.84
N VAL A 91 9.17 -17.81 -7.13
CA VAL A 91 8.33 -17.14 -6.12
C VAL A 91 7.90 -18.12 -5.03
N TYR A 92 7.51 -19.34 -5.41
CA TYR A 92 7.06 -20.35 -4.48
C TYR A 92 8.19 -20.85 -3.57
N LEU A 93 9.40 -21.08 -4.10
CA LEU A 93 10.49 -21.64 -3.32
C LEU A 93 11.18 -20.60 -2.44
N PHE A 94 11.31 -19.36 -2.92
CA PHE A 94 12.09 -18.31 -2.23
C PHE A 94 11.21 -17.19 -1.69
N ALA A 95 10.47 -16.51 -2.57
CA ALA A 95 9.86 -15.23 -2.23
C ALA A 95 8.66 -15.36 -1.27
N ARG A 96 7.99 -16.52 -1.22
CA ARG A 96 6.85 -16.78 -0.32
C ARG A 96 7.16 -16.58 1.16
N PHE A 97 8.44 -16.74 1.54
CA PHE A 97 8.90 -16.72 2.91
C PHE A 97 9.45 -15.36 3.34
N ILE A 98 9.45 -14.36 2.45
CA ILE A 98 9.95 -13.01 2.76
C ILE A 98 8.93 -12.29 3.65
N LYS A 99 9.41 -11.86 4.81
CA LYS A 99 8.65 -11.12 5.80
C LYS A 99 9.12 -9.66 5.88
N LEU A 100 8.17 -8.77 6.16
CA LEU A 100 8.42 -7.38 6.54
C LEU A 100 8.82 -7.30 8.02
N PRO A 101 9.80 -6.45 8.39
CA PRO A 101 10.14 -6.13 9.78
C PRO A 101 9.14 -5.10 10.34
N ALA A 102 7.84 -5.38 10.23
CA ALA A 102 6.77 -4.53 10.72
C ALA A 102 5.70 -5.38 11.41
N TYR A 103 5.06 -4.82 12.45
CA TYR A 103 4.03 -5.49 13.22
C TYR A 103 2.66 -5.29 12.55
N ALA A 104 1.99 -6.39 12.19
CA ALA A 104 0.63 -6.33 11.69
C ALA A 104 -0.30 -5.78 12.77
N ASP A 105 -1.06 -4.73 12.43
CA ASP A 105 -2.19 -4.22 13.22
C ASP A 105 -1.84 -3.88 14.69
N ALA A 106 -0.58 -3.50 14.92
CA ALA A 106 -0.11 -3.10 16.24
C ALA A 106 -0.67 -1.71 16.62
N PRO A 107 -0.81 -1.41 17.92
CA PRO A 107 -1.34 -0.12 18.37
C PRO A 107 -0.46 1.06 17.91
N LEU A 108 -1.09 2.14 17.48
CA LEU A 108 -0.40 3.39 17.13
C LEU A 108 0.23 4.00 18.40
N ARG A 109 1.48 4.47 18.30
CA ARG A 109 2.14 5.22 19.38
C ARG A 109 1.55 6.63 19.46
N PRO A 110 1.00 7.05 20.62
CA PRO A 110 0.66 8.46 20.84
C PRO A 110 1.92 9.32 20.80
N GLN A 111 1.85 10.48 20.16
CA GLN A 111 2.96 11.44 20.24
C GLN A 111 2.78 12.26 21.52
N ILE A 112 3.76 12.15 22.42
CA ILE A 112 3.84 12.96 23.62
C ILE A 112 4.78 14.11 23.31
N GLU A 113 4.32 15.36 23.46
CA GLU A 113 5.21 16.52 23.39
C GLU A 113 6.28 16.35 24.47
N SER A 114 7.56 16.39 24.08
CA SER A 114 8.63 16.48 25.06
C SER A 114 8.49 17.87 25.70
N PRO A 115 8.40 17.98 27.04
CA PRO A 115 8.40 19.28 27.69
C PRO A 115 9.81 19.84 27.55
N THR A 116 10.06 20.62 26.51
CA THR A 116 11.36 21.25 26.29
C THR A 116 11.13 22.74 26.07
N SER A 117 11.24 23.47 27.18
CA SER A 117 11.60 24.88 27.33
C SER A 117 10.90 25.89 26.40
N ARG A 118 9.71 26.33 26.81
CA ARG A 118 9.31 27.74 26.68
C ARG A 118 8.91 28.25 28.06
N GLU A 119 9.89 28.76 28.80
CA GLU A 119 9.66 29.96 29.64
C GLU A 119 9.46 31.11 28.62
N THR A 120 8.54 32.06 28.74
CA THR A 120 7.95 32.70 29.92
C THR A 120 6.62 33.36 29.52
N ASP A 121 5.77 33.55 30.54
CA ASP A 121 4.74 34.58 30.70
C ASP A 121 3.31 34.39 30.17
N SER A 122 2.41 34.56 31.16
CA SER A 122 1.01 35.02 31.12
C SER A 122 -0.11 34.00 30.87
N SER A 123 -0.65 33.56 32.02
CA SER A 123 -2.07 33.62 32.40
C SER A 123 -3.14 32.81 31.66
N ALA A 124 -3.80 31.99 32.48
CA ALA A 124 -5.22 31.62 32.44
C ALA A 124 -5.68 30.60 31.37
N GLU A 125 -5.84 29.36 31.86
CA GLU A 125 -6.91 28.42 31.54
C GLU A 125 -7.41 28.36 30.09
N THR A 126 -6.78 27.49 29.30
CA THR A 126 -7.54 26.63 28.39
C THR A 126 -6.84 25.29 28.28
N LEU A 127 -7.35 24.30 29.02
CA LEU A 127 -7.02 22.87 28.88
C LEU A 127 -7.46 22.38 27.49
N THR A 128 -6.71 22.71 26.45
CA THR A 128 -6.78 21.98 25.18
C THR A 128 -5.60 21.03 25.15
N ASN A 129 -5.89 19.74 25.32
CA ASN A 129 -4.97 18.63 25.05
C ASN A 129 -4.39 18.78 23.63
N SER A 130 -3.28 19.52 23.45
CA SER A 130 -2.50 19.50 22.21
C SER A 130 -1.73 18.19 22.15
N THR A 131 -2.42 17.10 21.85
CA THR A 131 -1.75 15.87 21.44
C THR A 131 -0.98 16.20 20.16
N ALA A 132 0.35 16.21 20.23
CA ALA A 132 1.15 16.38 19.05
C ALA A 132 0.78 15.33 17.99
N LYS A 133 0.89 15.72 16.72
CA LYS A 133 0.47 14.89 15.59
C LYS A 133 1.67 14.47 14.76
N TRP A 134 1.71 13.19 14.40
CA TRP A 134 2.74 12.66 13.52
C TRP A 134 2.63 13.31 12.14
N PRO A 135 3.76 13.72 11.51
CA PRO A 135 3.77 14.12 10.11
C PRO A 135 3.21 13.01 9.22
N LEU A 136 2.40 13.39 8.22
CA LEU A 136 1.78 12.48 7.27
C LEU A 136 2.52 12.51 5.93
N VAL A 137 2.83 11.33 5.40
CA VAL A 137 3.36 11.12 4.06
C VAL A 137 2.38 10.28 3.27
N ILE A 138 2.00 10.72 2.07
CA ILE A 138 1.23 9.92 1.11
C ILE A 138 2.20 9.43 0.04
N PHE A 139 2.29 8.12 -0.11
CA PHE A 139 3.22 7.47 -1.02
C PHE A 139 2.46 6.75 -2.14
N SER A 140 2.87 7.01 -3.38
CA SER A 140 2.37 6.34 -4.58
C SER A 140 3.45 5.42 -5.14
N HIS A 141 3.10 4.18 -5.44
CA HIS A 141 4.03 3.26 -6.11
C HIS A 141 4.21 3.63 -7.59
N GLY A 142 5.32 3.16 -8.17
CA GLY A 142 5.54 3.16 -9.61
C GLY A 142 4.83 2.00 -10.33
N LEU A 143 5.06 1.90 -11.64
CA LEU A 143 4.53 0.83 -12.49
C LEU A 143 4.93 -0.56 -11.97
N ALA A 144 4.01 -1.52 -12.02
CA ALA A 144 4.15 -2.87 -11.47
C ALA A 144 4.54 -2.93 -9.98
N GLY A 145 4.36 -1.82 -9.26
CA GLY A 145 4.44 -1.74 -7.81
C GLY A 145 3.08 -1.95 -7.13
N GLY A 146 3.12 -2.03 -5.82
CA GLY A 146 1.94 -2.05 -4.95
C GLY A 146 2.31 -1.59 -3.55
N ARG A 147 1.36 -1.73 -2.60
CA ARG A 147 1.49 -1.22 -1.22
C ARG A 147 2.73 -1.72 -0.44
N PHE A 148 3.31 -2.86 -0.82
CA PHE A 148 4.48 -3.44 -0.16
C PHE A 148 5.77 -3.38 -0.99
N THR A 149 5.74 -2.91 -2.25
CA THR A 149 6.94 -2.84 -3.10
C THR A 149 8.01 -1.92 -2.51
N TYR A 150 7.58 -0.83 -1.86
CA TYR A 150 8.45 0.17 -1.24
C TYR A 150 8.45 0.10 0.30
N SER A 151 8.19 -1.08 0.86
CA SER A 151 8.06 -1.27 2.30
C SER A 151 9.30 -0.88 3.10
N ASP A 152 10.51 -1.05 2.54
CA ASP A 152 11.75 -0.60 3.18
C ASP A 152 11.74 0.92 3.36
N TYR A 153 11.44 1.65 2.29
CA TYR A 153 11.39 3.10 2.30
C TYR A 153 10.27 3.63 3.22
N CYS A 154 9.05 3.15 3.04
CA CYS A 154 7.90 3.56 3.86
C CYS A 154 8.10 3.21 5.35
N GLY A 155 8.66 2.03 5.63
CA GLY A 155 8.96 1.62 6.99
C GLY A 155 10.06 2.45 7.64
N ARG A 156 11.11 2.84 6.89
CA ARG A 156 12.16 3.72 7.41
C ARG A 156 11.64 5.11 7.77
N LEU A 157 10.79 5.71 6.93
CA LEU A 157 10.12 6.97 7.26
C LEU A 157 9.26 6.82 8.53
N ALA A 158 8.50 5.72 8.64
CA ALA A 158 7.71 5.46 9.84
C ALA A 158 8.57 5.30 11.10
N SER A 159 9.70 4.61 11.00
CA SER A 159 10.65 4.43 12.11
C SER A 159 11.30 5.74 12.57
N GLN A 160 11.25 6.80 11.76
CA GLN A 160 11.71 8.15 12.08
C GLN A 160 10.61 9.03 12.71
N GLY A 161 9.40 8.50 12.88
CA GLY A 161 8.29 9.25 13.48
C GLY A 161 7.36 9.89 12.45
N MET A 162 7.05 9.19 11.36
CA MET A 162 6.07 9.65 10.37
C MET A 162 4.96 8.61 10.21
N VAL A 163 3.77 9.04 9.83
CA VAL A 163 2.72 8.14 9.35
C VAL A 163 2.78 8.14 7.83
N VAL A 164 2.95 6.97 7.21
CA VAL A 164 3.05 6.82 5.76
C VAL A 164 1.87 6.03 5.23
N ILE A 165 1.05 6.65 4.38
CA ILE A 165 -0.03 6.01 3.65
C ILE A 165 0.52 5.58 2.28
N ALA A 166 0.83 4.30 2.12
CA ALA A 166 1.22 3.70 0.85
C ALA A 166 -0.03 3.26 0.08
N LEU A 167 -0.39 4.03 -0.95
CA LEU A 167 -1.56 3.75 -1.79
C LEU A 167 -1.34 2.49 -2.63
N GLU A 168 -2.43 1.77 -2.90
CA GLU A 168 -2.47 0.70 -3.89
C GLU A 168 -3.50 1.06 -4.97
N HIS A 169 -2.98 1.44 -6.14
CA HIS A 169 -3.82 1.88 -7.25
C HIS A 169 -4.61 0.71 -7.84
N ARG A 170 -5.90 0.95 -8.11
CA ARG A 170 -6.83 -0.03 -8.71
C ARG A 170 -7.07 0.22 -10.20
N ASP A 171 -6.14 0.92 -10.83
CA ASP A 171 -6.12 1.40 -12.21
C ASP A 171 -5.45 0.43 -13.20
N GLY A 172 -4.92 -0.70 -12.73
CA GLY A 172 -4.19 -1.67 -13.54
C GLY A 172 -2.70 -1.37 -13.71
N SER A 173 -2.17 -0.36 -13.02
CA SER A 173 -0.72 -0.07 -13.01
C SER A 173 0.08 -1.03 -12.13
N GLY A 174 -0.53 -1.57 -11.07
CA GLY A 174 0.08 -2.57 -10.21
C GLY A 174 0.10 -3.97 -10.85
N PRO A 175 0.90 -4.91 -10.31
CA PRO A 175 1.01 -6.25 -10.88
C PRO A 175 -0.32 -7.00 -10.73
N SER A 176 -0.94 -6.88 -9.55
CA SER A 176 -2.23 -7.47 -9.25
C SER A 176 -2.88 -6.74 -8.08
N VAL A 177 -4.19 -6.57 -8.14
CA VAL A 177 -5.03 -6.07 -7.06
C VAL A 177 -6.32 -6.88 -6.97
N MET A 178 -6.99 -6.85 -5.81
CA MET A 178 -8.21 -7.63 -5.55
C MET A 178 -9.34 -6.70 -5.08
N PRO A 179 -9.90 -5.82 -5.94
CA PRO A 179 -11.03 -4.98 -5.57
C PRO A 179 -12.25 -5.84 -5.24
N THR A 180 -13.06 -5.35 -4.30
CA THR A 180 -14.36 -5.91 -4.02
C THR A 180 -15.34 -5.50 -5.12
N ASP A 181 -15.90 -6.46 -5.82
CA ASP A 181 -16.88 -6.23 -6.87
C ASP A 181 -18.19 -5.68 -6.29
N GLU A 182 -18.74 -4.64 -6.92
CA GLU A 182 -19.92 -3.94 -6.41
C GLU A 182 -21.19 -4.78 -6.48
N GLU A 183 -21.33 -5.62 -7.52
CA GLU A 183 -22.54 -6.43 -7.76
C GLU A 183 -22.54 -7.69 -6.91
N THR A 184 -21.41 -8.38 -6.85
CA THR A 184 -21.29 -9.69 -6.19
C THR A 184 -20.75 -9.61 -4.77
N GLY A 185 -20.15 -8.48 -4.37
CA GLY A 185 -19.48 -8.31 -3.08
C GLY A 185 -18.23 -9.17 -2.90
N LYS A 186 -17.75 -9.85 -3.96
CA LYS A 186 -16.61 -10.77 -3.92
C LYS A 186 -15.33 -10.08 -4.41
N PRO A 187 -14.16 -10.45 -3.89
CA PRO A 187 -12.91 -9.92 -4.39
C PRO A 187 -12.59 -10.52 -5.77
N ILE A 188 -12.43 -9.67 -6.79
CA ILE A 188 -12.09 -10.09 -8.16
C ILE A 188 -10.66 -9.66 -8.48
N PRO A 189 -9.79 -10.56 -8.98
CA PRO A 189 -8.45 -10.18 -9.39
C PRO A 189 -8.48 -9.25 -10.60
N LYS A 190 -7.82 -8.11 -10.48
CA LYS A 190 -7.43 -7.24 -11.60
C LYS A 190 -5.91 -7.29 -11.72
N LEU A 191 -5.43 -7.81 -12.84
CA LEU A 191 -4.00 -7.88 -13.15
C LEU A 191 -3.55 -6.60 -13.86
N TYR A 192 -2.23 -6.47 -13.98
CA TYR A 192 -1.58 -5.43 -14.80
C TYR A 192 -2.24 -5.28 -16.19
N PHE A 193 -2.44 -4.03 -16.61
CA PHE A 193 -2.93 -3.73 -17.95
C PHE A 193 -1.75 -3.54 -18.91
N GLN A 194 -1.65 -4.41 -19.92
CA GLN A 194 -0.71 -4.20 -21.01
C GLN A 194 -1.31 -3.19 -22.00
N ASN A 195 -0.45 -2.52 -22.77
CA ASN A 195 -0.89 -1.51 -23.73
C ASN A 195 -1.89 -2.09 -24.75
N ASP A 196 -1.67 -3.34 -25.18
CA ASP A 196 -2.52 -4.02 -26.16
C ASP A 196 -3.92 -4.35 -25.61
N ASP A 197 -4.10 -4.35 -24.29
CA ASP A 197 -5.40 -4.58 -23.66
C ASP A 197 -6.26 -3.30 -23.55
N ILE A 198 -5.65 -2.12 -23.77
CA ILE A 198 -6.30 -0.82 -23.57
C ILE A 198 -6.71 -0.26 -24.93
N SER A 199 -8.00 0.04 -25.07
CA SER A 199 -8.54 0.77 -26.22
C SER A 199 -8.97 2.18 -25.79
N GLN A 200 -8.73 3.18 -26.62
CA GLN A 200 -9.30 4.52 -26.45
C GLN A 200 -10.47 4.71 -27.41
N ARG A 201 -11.55 5.33 -26.95
CA ARG A 201 -12.67 5.69 -27.82
C ARG A 201 -12.27 6.91 -28.65
N GLY A 202 -11.84 6.68 -29.91
CA GLY A 202 -11.62 7.72 -30.91
C GLY A 202 -10.15 8.01 -31.22
N SER A 203 -9.49 7.11 -31.94
CA SER A 203 -8.34 7.42 -32.80
C SER A 203 -8.56 6.87 -34.21
N TYR A 204 -9.79 7.01 -34.69
CA TYR A 204 -10.11 7.03 -36.13
C TYR A 204 -10.83 8.34 -36.35
N LEU A 205 -10.07 9.38 -36.75
CA LEU A 205 -10.45 10.47 -37.66
C LEU A 205 -9.23 11.42 -37.79
N SER A 206 -8.85 11.68 -39.05
CA SER A 206 -7.83 12.61 -39.61
C SER A 206 -6.34 12.33 -39.28
N GLU A 207 -5.41 12.09 -40.20
CA GLU A 207 -5.35 12.14 -41.69
C GLU A 207 -4.54 10.95 -42.23
#